data_AF-A0A066YWA3-F1
#
_entry.id   AF-A0A066YWA3-F1
#
_cell.length_a   1.000
_cell.length_b   1.000
_cell.length_c   1.000
_cell.angle_alpha   90.00
_cell.angle_beta   90.00
_cell.angle_gamma   90.00
#
_symmetry.space_group_name_H-M   'P 1'
#
loop_
_entity.id
_entity.type
_entity.pdbx_description
1 polymer ?
#
loop_
_entity_poly.entity_id
_entity_poly.type
_entity_poly.pdbx_seq_one_letter_code
_entity_poly.pdbx_strand_id
1 'polypeptide(L)'
;MLRGEKIGLRARHAEDHPILLSELYNDVELSARSEGRPWRPVAPGPKDPKAIDDDPSIVQFSVVELGTDTLVGLAGVWGIDLHHRSAHLGLGLLGAARGKGYGTDVVNTLCRYGFDVRGLHRLQIDTLADNHAMIRAAERVGFVREGVLRSAGWVMGEFLDAAVYGLLAEEWRSAERQE
;
A
#
# COMPACT_ATOMS: atom_id res chain seq x y z
N MET A 1 5.35 12.63 10.68
CA MET A 1 5.83 11.33 10.17
C MET A 1 5.39 10.25 11.13
N LEU A 2 4.74 9.20 10.66
CA LEU A 2 4.45 8.00 11.45
C LEU A 2 5.68 7.11 11.42
N ARG A 3 6.05 6.50 12.56
CA ARG A 3 7.26 5.66 12.67
C ARG A 3 6.90 4.21 12.91
N GLY A 4 7.29 3.33 12.00
CA GLY A 4 7.36 1.89 12.24
C GLY A 4 8.64 1.53 12.99
N GLU A 5 9.04 0.27 12.92
CA GLU A 5 10.29 -0.22 13.52
C GLU A 5 11.52 0.19 12.71
N LYS A 6 11.43 0.05 11.38
CA LYS A 6 12.50 0.29 10.40
C LYS A 6 12.15 1.38 9.40
N ILE A 7 10.86 1.66 9.20
CA ILE A 7 10.39 2.63 8.21
C ILE A 7 9.68 3.84 8.84
N GLY A 8 9.67 4.94 8.11
CA GLY A 8 8.83 6.11 8.37
C GLY A 8 7.82 6.33 7.24
N LEU A 9 6.59 6.70 7.59
CA LEU A 9 5.61 7.21 6.62
C LEU A 9 5.53 8.73 6.77
N ARG A 10 5.93 9.46 5.72
CA ARG A 10 5.85 10.93 5.67
C ARG A 10 5.04 11.40 4.47
N ALA A 11 4.66 12.67 4.50
CA ALA A 11 4.04 13.32 3.34
C ALA A 11 4.98 13.17 2.13
N ARG A 12 4.40 12.99 0.95
CA ARG A 12 5.17 12.92 -0.29
C ARG A 12 5.79 14.27 -0.59
N HIS A 13 7.10 14.30 -0.81
CA HIS A 13 7.81 15.49 -1.23
C HIS A 13 7.91 15.51 -2.77
N ALA A 14 8.05 16.70 -3.34
CA ALA A 14 8.22 16.86 -4.79
C ALA A 14 9.43 16.09 -5.34
N GLU A 15 10.47 15.91 -4.53
CA GLU A 15 11.70 15.17 -4.87
C GLU A 15 11.53 13.66 -4.90
N ASP A 16 10.53 13.11 -4.18
CA ASP A 16 10.25 11.67 -4.20
C ASP A 16 9.60 11.26 -5.53
N HIS A 17 8.83 12.19 -6.13
CA HIS A 17 7.98 11.90 -7.27
C HIS A 17 8.74 11.37 -8.50
N PRO A 18 9.87 12.00 -8.94
CA PRO A 18 10.66 11.46 -10.06
C PRO A 18 11.17 10.03 -9.82
N ILE A 19 11.56 9.70 -8.59
CA ILE A 19 12.08 8.36 -8.24
C ILE A 19 10.95 7.33 -8.29
N LEU A 20 9.79 7.64 -7.71
CA LEU A 20 8.62 6.76 -7.76
C LEU A 20 8.12 6.58 -9.21
N LEU A 21 8.20 7.63 -10.03
CA LEU A 21 7.86 7.57 -11.44
C LEU A 21 8.78 6.62 -12.21
N SER A 22 10.10 6.77 -12.07
CA SER A 22 11.06 5.94 -12.79
C SER A 22 11.07 4.49 -12.33
N GLU A 23 11.03 4.25 -11.02
CA GLU A 23 11.27 2.93 -10.43
C GLU A 23 9.99 2.10 -10.23
N LEU A 24 8.81 2.74 -10.19
CA LEU A 24 7.54 2.04 -9.95
C LEU A 24 6.54 2.26 -11.09
N TYR A 25 6.23 3.52 -11.42
CA TYR A 25 5.12 3.79 -12.34
C TYR A 25 5.45 3.55 -13.83
N ASN A 26 6.71 3.69 -14.22
CA ASN A 26 7.15 3.44 -15.61
C ASN A 26 7.46 1.96 -15.89
N ASP A 27 7.50 1.12 -14.85
CA ASP A 27 7.53 -0.33 -15.02
C ASP A 27 6.14 -0.82 -15.43
N VAL A 28 5.97 -1.14 -16.71
CA VAL A 28 4.70 -1.57 -17.31
C VAL A 28 4.19 -2.85 -16.67
N GLU A 29 5.08 -3.80 -16.38
CA GLU A 29 4.72 -5.08 -15.79
C GLU A 29 4.27 -4.87 -14.34
N LEU A 30 5.03 -4.11 -13.57
CA LEU A 30 4.64 -3.78 -12.19
C LEU A 30 3.32 -3.01 -12.15
N SER A 31 3.13 -2.04 -13.04
CA SER A 31 1.88 -1.27 -13.14
C SER A 31 0.70 -2.17 -13.49
N ALA A 32 0.85 -3.09 -14.46
CA ALA A 32 -0.22 -4.03 -14.81
C ALA A 32 -0.62 -4.94 -13.63
N ARG A 33 0.31 -5.21 -12.72
CA ARG A 33 0.07 -6.05 -11.53
C ARG A 33 -0.47 -5.30 -10.32
N SER A 34 -0.38 -3.97 -10.30
CA SER A 34 -0.68 -3.16 -9.11
C SER A 34 -1.82 -2.14 -9.31
N GLU A 35 -2.12 -1.78 -10.55
CA GLU A 35 -3.15 -0.80 -10.88
C GLU A 35 -4.39 -1.49 -11.46
N GLY A 36 -5.58 -0.99 -11.12
CA GLY A 36 -6.84 -1.43 -11.73
C GLY A 36 -7.11 -0.86 -13.13
N ARG A 37 -6.12 -0.21 -13.76
CA ARG A 37 -6.26 0.47 -15.05
C ARG A 37 -5.08 0.15 -15.97
N PRO A 38 -5.29 0.13 -17.30
CA PRO A 38 -4.20 -0.08 -18.25
C PRO A 38 -3.09 0.95 -18.06
N TRP A 39 -1.84 0.49 -18.15
CA TRP A 39 -0.70 1.39 -18.16
C TRP A 39 -0.80 2.35 -19.36
N ARG A 40 -0.44 3.61 -19.14
CA ARG A 40 -0.41 4.64 -20.18
C ARG A 40 0.88 5.44 -20.03
N PRO A 41 1.60 5.74 -21.12
CA PRO A 41 2.75 6.62 -21.06
C PRO A 41 2.31 8.01 -20.58
N VAL A 42 2.99 8.52 -19.57
CA VAL A 42 2.79 9.89 -19.06
C VAL A 42 4.01 10.71 -19.43
N ALA A 43 3.80 11.79 -20.19
CA ALA A 43 4.88 12.74 -20.48
C ALA A 43 5.26 13.50 -19.18
N PRO A 44 6.55 13.73 -18.91
CA PRO A 44 6.96 14.54 -17.77
C PRO A 44 6.32 15.93 -17.82
N GLY A 45 5.66 16.36 -16.75
CA GLY A 45 5.04 17.68 -16.72
C GLY A 45 4.11 17.93 -15.52
N PRO A 46 3.59 19.17 -15.38
CA PRO A 46 2.81 19.60 -14.22
C PRO A 46 1.40 19.00 -14.11
N LYS A 47 0.97 18.21 -15.10
CA LYS A 47 -0.32 17.50 -15.10
C LYS A 47 -0.13 15.99 -14.94
N ASP A 48 0.90 15.58 -14.20
CA ASP A 48 1.09 14.17 -13.88
C ASP A 48 -0.01 13.72 -12.90
N PRO A 49 -0.89 12.78 -13.28
CA PRO A 49 -1.96 12.28 -12.41
C PRO A 49 -1.43 11.47 -11.19
N LYS A 50 -0.12 11.22 -11.12
CA LYS A 50 0.56 10.62 -9.97
C LYS A 50 1.28 11.66 -9.10
N ALA A 51 1.25 12.94 -9.49
CA ALA A 51 1.71 14.03 -8.65
C ALA A 51 0.88 14.10 -7.36
N ILE A 52 1.35 14.88 -6.39
CA ILE A 52 0.65 15.11 -5.11
C ILE A 52 -0.77 15.58 -5.44
N ASP A 53 -1.74 14.71 -5.15
CA ASP A 53 -3.16 15.00 -5.30
C ASP A 53 -3.71 15.33 -3.91
N ASP A 54 -4.54 16.37 -3.84
CA ASP A 54 -5.20 16.83 -2.61
C ASP A 54 -6.56 16.15 -2.42
N ASP A 55 -6.83 15.03 -3.12
CA ASP A 55 -8.04 14.24 -2.94
C ASP A 55 -8.15 13.75 -1.48
N PRO A 56 -9.12 14.25 -0.69
CA PRO A 56 -9.26 13.88 0.72
C PRO A 56 -9.67 12.41 0.91
N SER A 57 -10.11 11.73 -0.15
CA SER A 57 -10.49 10.31 -0.14
C SER A 57 -9.30 9.36 -0.24
N ILE A 58 -8.11 9.88 -0.58
CA ILE A 58 -6.87 9.12 -0.72
C ILE A 58 -5.78 9.76 0.15
N VAL A 59 -5.20 8.97 1.05
CA VAL A 59 -4.02 9.38 1.80
C VAL A 59 -2.80 8.67 1.24
N GLN A 60 -1.83 9.45 0.80
CA GLN A 60 -0.59 8.94 0.24
C GLN A 60 0.60 9.29 1.13
N PHE A 61 1.52 8.32 1.27
CA PHE A 61 2.76 8.46 2.01
C PHE A 61 3.95 8.10 1.13
N SER A 62 5.05 8.82 1.32
CA SER A 62 6.38 8.32 1.00
C SER A 62 6.86 7.43 2.14
N VAL A 63 7.41 6.27 1.80
CA VAL A 63 8.03 5.36 2.75
C VAL A 63 9.53 5.62 2.74
N VAL A 64 10.10 5.92 3.91
CA VAL A 64 11.54 6.14 4.08
C VAL A 64 12.13 5.14 5.07
N GLU A 65 13.39 4.80 4.91
CA GLU A 65 14.16 4.04 5.91
C GLU A 65 14.50 4.93 7.10
N LEU A 66 14.22 4.46 8.32
CA LEU A 66 14.60 5.16 9.55
C LEU A 66 16.12 5.10 9.73
N GLY A 67 16.72 6.25 10.01
CA GLY A 67 18.16 6.42 10.20
C GLY A 67 18.85 7.07 9.01
N THR A 68 18.45 6.74 7.78
CA THR A 68 19.02 7.31 6.55
C THR A 68 18.10 8.30 5.85
N ASP A 69 16.80 8.31 6.17
CA ASP A 69 15.74 9.06 5.47
C ASP A 69 15.68 8.77 3.96
N THR A 70 16.23 7.63 3.54
CA THR A 70 16.26 7.22 2.14
C THR A 70 14.88 6.74 1.72
N LEU A 71 14.38 7.22 0.58
CA LEU A 71 13.12 6.77 -0.01
C LEU A 71 13.20 5.27 -0.36
N VAL A 72 12.29 4.49 0.18
CA VAL A 72 12.20 3.03 -0.05
C VAL A 72 10.91 2.61 -0.75
N GLY A 73 9.95 3.53 -0.91
CA GLY A 73 8.73 3.26 -1.67
C GLY A 73 7.60 4.24 -1.37
N LEU A 74 6.38 3.80 -1.63
CA LEU A 74 5.14 4.50 -1.37
C LEU A 74 4.15 3.61 -0.63
N ALA A 75 3.24 4.25 0.09
CA ALA A 75 2.13 3.58 0.75
C ALA A 75 0.89 4.47 0.72
N GLY A 76 -0.29 3.89 0.93
CA GLY A 76 -1.50 4.69 0.97
C GLY A 76 -2.71 3.99 1.55
N VAL A 77 -3.72 4.80 1.83
CA VAL A 77 -5.06 4.41 2.27
C VAL A 77 -6.07 5.08 1.34
N TRP A 78 -7.03 4.34 0.81
CA TRP A 78 -8.05 4.87 -0.11
C TRP A 78 -9.40 4.20 0.12
N GLY A 79 -10.43 4.70 -0.56
CA GLY A 79 -11.79 4.18 -0.42
C GLY A 79 -12.31 4.37 1.01
N ILE A 80 -11.98 5.51 1.62
CA ILE A 80 -12.30 5.78 3.03
C ILE A 80 -13.80 6.06 3.15
N ASP A 81 -14.50 5.12 3.77
CA ASP A 81 -15.92 5.24 4.11
C ASP A 81 -16.04 5.64 5.59
N LEU A 82 -16.54 6.85 5.85
CA LEU A 82 -16.71 7.37 7.21
C LEU A 82 -17.94 6.81 7.92
N HIS A 83 -18.95 6.36 7.17
CA HIS A 83 -20.16 5.76 7.74
C HIS A 83 -19.87 4.33 8.21
N HIS A 84 -19.30 3.52 7.33
CA HIS A 84 -18.91 2.13 7.63
C HIS A 84 -17.57 2.02 8.36
N ARG A 85 -16.81 3.13 8.43
CA ARG A 85 -15.48 3.21 9.06
C ARG A 85 -14.53 2.17 8.49
N SER A 86 -14.45 2.10 7.16
CA SER A 86 -13.61 1.15 6.43
C SER A 86 -12.73 1.84 5.40
N ALA A 87 -11.59 1.23 5.07
CA ALA A 87 -10.74 1.67 3.97
C ALA A 87 -9.89 0.53 3.42
N HIS A 88 -9.34 0.72 2.24
CA HIS A 88 -8.30 -0.12 1.67
C HIS A 88 -6.92 0.45 1.99
N LEU A 89 -5.92 -0.40 2.10
CA LEU A 89 -4.52 0.01 2.22
C LEU A 89 -3.62 -0.77 1.28
N GLY A 90 -2.46 -0.20 0.98
CA GLY A 90 -1.49 -0.81 0.10
C GLY A 90 -0.16 -0.07 0.06
N LEU A 91 0.80 -0.69 -0.61
CA LEU A 91 2.17 -0.19 -0.74
C LEU A 91 2.84 -0.67 -2.02
N GLY A 92 3.86 0.07 -2.43
CA GLY A 92 4.81 -0.31 -3.47
C GLY A 92 6.22 0.00 -3.00
N LEU A 93 7.09 -1.01 -2.91
CA LEU A 93 8.49 -0.84 -2.53
C LEU A 93 9.39 -0.83 -3.76
N LEU A 94 10.39 0.05 -3.73
CA LEU A 94 11.47 0.10 -4.71
C LEU A 94 12.21 -1.25 -4.73
N GLY A 95 12.74 -1.63 -5.90
CA GLY A 95 13.42 -2.93 -6.07
C GLY A 95 14.49 -3.20 -5.01
N ALA A 96 15.35 -2.20 -4.76
CA ALA A 96 16.45 -2.28 -3.78
C ALA A 96 15.99 -2.36 -2.31
N ALA A 97 14.71 -2.08 -2.02
CA ALA A 97 14.13 -2.10 -0.68
C ALA A 97 13.36 -3.40 -0.37
N ARG A 98 13.14 -4.26 -1.37
CA ARG A 98 12.41 -5.54 -1.18
C ARG A 98 13.27 -6.54 -0.41
N GLY A 99 12.62 -7.48 0.27
CA GLY A 99 13.30 -8.55 1.03
C GLY A 99 13.90 -8.16 2.38
N LYS A 100 13.84 -6.88 2.78
CA LYS A 100 14.40 -6.36 4.05
C LYS A 100 13.43 -6.33 5.23
N GLY A 101 12.20 -6.82 5.02
CA GLY A 101 11.12 -6.79 6.02
C GLY A 101 10.29 -5.50 6.03
N TYR A 102 10.60 -4.51 5.20
CA TYR A 102 9.87 -3.23 5.15
C TYR A 102 8.40 -3.37 4.78
N GLY A 103 8.02 -4.40 4.00
CA GLY A 103 6.63 -4.59 3.61
C GLY A 103 5.70 -4.81 4.81
N THR A 104 6.08 -5.71 5.72
CA THR A 104 5.30 -5.96 6.95
C THR A 104 5.25 -4.72 7.83
N ASP A 105 6.38 -4.04 8.02
CA ASP A 105 6.47 -2.84 8.87
C ASP A 105 5.62 -1.68 8.33
N VAL A 106 5.59 -1.49 7.00
CA VAL A 106 4.69 -0.54 6.34
C VAL A 106 3.22 -0.91 6.58
N VAL A 107 2.84 -2.17 6.40
CA VAL A 107 1.46 -2.63 6.62
C VAL A 107 1.04 -2.38 8.07
N ASN A 108 1.87 -2.74 9.06
CA ASN A 108 1.55 -2.48 10.47
C ASN A 108 1.43 -0.98 10.76
N THR A 109 2.34 -0.17 10.21
CA THR A 109 2.32 1.28 10.38
C THR A 109 1.06 1.92 9.78
N LEU A 110 0.58 1.43 8.63
CA LEU A 110 -0.69 1.84 8.04
C LEU A 110 -1.89 1.38 8.87
N CYS A 111 -1.84 0.20 9.50
CA CYS A 111 -2.89 -0.26 10.41
C CYS A 111 -3.03 0.68 11.61
N ARG A 112 -1.91 1.07 12.24
CA ARG A 112 -1.91 2.08 13.30
C ARG A 112 -2.51 3.40 12.83
N TYR A 113 -2.18 3.85 11.62
CA TYR A 113 -2.81 5.05 11.04
C TYR A 113 -4.33 4.88 10.88
N GLY A 114 -4.78 3.77 10.28
CA GLY A 114 -6.19 3.52 10.05
C GLY A 114 -7.00 3.40 11.35
N PHE A 115 -6.53 2.61 12.30
CA PHE A 115 -7.27 2.29 13.52
C PHE A 115 -7.15 3.35 14.61
N ASP A 116 -5.95 3.87 14.87
CA ASP A 116 -5.75 4.79 16.00
C ASP A 116 -5.88 6.25 15.59
N VAL A 117 -5.36 6.63 14.42
CA VAL A 117 -5.41 8.04 13.97
C VAL A 117 -6.74 8.34 13.27
N ARG A 118 -7.20 7.44 12.38
CA ARG A 118 -8.43 7.65 11.61
C ARG A 118 -9.67 7.07 12.26
N GLY A 119 -9.51 6.28 13.32
CA GLY A 119 -10.64 5.68 14.03
C GLY A 119 -11.45 4.72 13.15
N LEU A 120 -10.84 4.09 12.15
CA LEU A 120 -11.51 3.09 11.32
C LEU A 120 -11.81 1.84 12.15
N HIS A 121 -12.85 1.11 11.74
CA HIS A 121 -13.24 -0.17 12.31
C HIS A 121 -12.60 -1.34 11.55
N ARG A 122 -12.38 -1.17 10.24
CA ARG A 122 -11.94 -2.24 9.34
C ARG A 122 -10.95 -1.73 8.30
N LEU A 123 -9.94 -2.53 8.00
CA LEU A 123 -9.01 -2.31 6.90
C LEU A 123 -9.01 -3.52 5.96
N GLN A 124 -8.82 -3.25 4.67
CA GLN A 124 -8.80 -4.26 3.61
C GLN A 124 -7.55 -4.15 2.75
N ILE A 125 -7.04 -5.30 2.31
CA ILE A 125 -5.99 -5.43 1.29
C ILE A 125 -6.53 -6.33 0.18
N ASP A 126 -6.43 -5.83 -1.05
CA ASP A 126 -6.67 -6.62 -2.25
C ASP A 126 -5.36 -6.77 -3.01
N THR A 127 -5.03 -8.00 -3.40
CA THR A 127 -3.79 -8.25 -4.15
C THR A 127 -3.95 -9.46 -5.06
N LEU A 128 -3.16 -9.57 -6.13
CA LEU A 128 -3.15 -10.77 -6.96
C LEU A 128 -2.86 -12.01 -6.11
N ALA A 129 -3.55 -13.11 -6.38
CA ALA A 129 -3.46 -14.33 -5.57
C ALA A 129 -2.05 -14.96 -5.57
N ASP A 130 -1.22 -14.62 -6.56
CA ASP A 130 0.18 -15.01 -6.67
C ASP A 130 1.18 -13.99 -6.07
N ASN A 131 0.69 -12.87 -5.52
CA ASN A 131 1.52 -11.89 -4.83
C ASN A 131 1.87 -12.36 -3.41
N HIS A 132 2.68 -13.42 -3.33
CA HIS A 132 3.07 -14.03 -2.07
C HIS A 132 3.82 -13.07 -1.13
N ALA A 133 4.47 -12.03 -1.66
CA ALA A 133 5.15 -11.03 -0.85
C ALA A 133 4.15 -10.19 -0.05
N MET A 134 3.10 -9.69 -0.71
CA MET A 134 2.04 -8.91 -0.06
C MET A 134 1.20 -9.79 0.88
N ILE A 135 0.84 -11.00 0.45
CA ILE A 135 0.08 -11.95 1.28
C ILE A 135 0.80 -12.22 2.60
N ARG A 136 2.10 -12.56 2.55
CA ARG A 136 2.89 -12.79 3.76
C ARG A 136 3.03 -11.54 4.64
N ALA A 137 3.04 -10.35 4.06
CA ALA A 137 3.08 -9.11 4.83
C ALA A 137 1.74 -8.88 5.56
N ALA A 138 0.61 -9.09 4.87
CA ALA A 138 -0.73 -8.96 5.44
C ALA A 138 -0.96 -9.97 6.56
N GLU A 139 -0.72 -11.27 6.31
CA GLU A 139 -0.94 -12.34 7.28
C GLU A 139 -0.09 -12.17 8.54
N ARG A 140 1.15 -11.67 8.42
CA ARG A 140 2.00 -11.37 9.59
C ARG A 140 1.46 -10.27 10.50
N VAL A 141 0.70 -9.32 9.94
CA VAL A 141 0.06 -8.24 10.71
C VAL A 141 -1.30 -8.70 11.27
N GLY A 142 -1.73 -9.91 10.95
CA GLY A 142 -2.97 -10.50 11.45
C GLY A 142 -4.16 -10.39 10.50
N PHE A 143 -3.96 -9.92 9.27
CA PHE A 143 -5.03 -9.96 8.26
C PHE A 143 -5.44 -11.40 7.96
N VAL A 144 -6.75 -11.60 7.78
CA VAL A 144 -7.34 -12.90 7.46
C VAL A 144 -7.86 -12.89 6.02
N ARG A 145 -7.63 -13.97 5.28
CA ARG A 145 -8.19 -14.13 3.92
C ARG A 145 -9.69 -14.35 4.00
N GLU A 146 -10.45 -13.48 3.36
CA GLU A 146 -11.91 -13.53 3.34
C GLU A 146 -12.47 -14.09 2.04
N GLY A 147 -11.71 -13.99 0.94
CA GLY A 147 -12.17 -14.48 -0.34
C GLY A 147 -11.12 -14.43 -1.45
N VAL A 148 -11.52 -14.98 -2.58
CA VAL A 148 -10.79 -14.91 -3.86
C VAL A 148 -11.77 -14.46 -4.94
N LEU A 149 -11.43 -13.36 -5.61
CA LEU A 149 -12.13 -12.85 -6.78
C LEU A 149 -11.52 -13.50 -8.01
N ARG A 150 -12.30 -14.36 -8.68
CA ARG A 150 -11.85 -15.09 -9.87
C ARG A 150 -11.68 -14.13 -11.04
N SER A 151 -10.55 -14.23 -11.74
CA SER A 151 -10.25 -13.45 -12.96
C SER A 151 -10.43 -11.93 -12.78
N ALA A 152 -10.06 -11.40 -11.61
CA ALA A 152 -10.29 -10.01 -11.24
C ALA A 152 -9.19 -9.05 -11.74
N GLY A 153 -7.98 -9.53 -11.96
CA GLY A 153 -6.85 -8.71 -12.42
C GLY A 153 -6.45 -9.03 -13.85
N TRP A 154 -6.45 -8.04 -14.74
CA TRP A 154 -5.86 -8.18 -16.08
C TRP A 154 -4.36 -7.88 -16.02
N VAL A 155 -3.52 -8.88 -16.27
CA VAL A 155 -2.07 -8.75 -16.25
C VAL A 155 -1.51 -9.24 -17.57
N MET A 156 -0.97 -8.34 -18.38
CA MET A 156 -0.15 -8.67 -19.56
C MET A 156 -0.69 -9.77 -20.49
N GLY A 157 -2.01 -9.81 -20.72
CA GLY A 157 -2.63 -10.77 -21.65
C GLY A 157 -3.42 -11.89 -20.98
N GLU A 158 -3.37 -12.02 -19.66
CA GLU A 158 -4.12 -13.01 -18.90
C GLU A 158 -4.92 -12.39 -17.75
N PHE A 159 -6.00 -13.08 -17.35
CA PHE A 159 -6.74 -12.74 -16.15
C PHE A 159 -6.27 -13.60 -14.99
N LEU A 160 -5.85 -12.93 -13.91
CA LEU A 160 -5.42 -13.53 -12.67
C LEU A 160 -6.47 -13.33 -11.58
N ASP A 161 -6.51 -14.27 -10.64
CA ASP A 161 -7.33 -14.16 -9.45
C ASP A 161 -6.76 -13.11 -8.48
N ALA A 162 -7.63 -12.44 -7.72
CA ALA A 162 -7.23 -11.54 -6.65
C ALA A 162 -7.70 -12.10 -5.31
N ALA A 163 -6.85 -12.07 -4.29
CA ALA A 163 -7.18 -12.44 -2.93
C ALA A 163 -7.55 -11.19 -2.11
N VAL A 164 -8.60 -11.32 -1.30
CA VAL A 164 -9.12 -10.26 -0.42
C VAL A 164 -8.82 -10.63 1.02
N TYR A 165 -8.25 -9.67 1.74
CA TYR A 165 -7.86 -9.80 3.14
C TYR A 165 -8.47 -8.68 3.97
N GLY A 166 -9.06 -9.04 5.11
CA GLY A 166 -9.65 -8.11 6.07
C GLY A 166 -8.93 -8.16 7.42
N LEU A 167 -8.92 -7.02 8.12
CA LEU A 167 -8.49 -6.92 9.51
C LEU A 167 -9.42 -5.96 10.26
N LEU A 168 -9.93 -6.40 11.41
CA LEU A 168 -10.74 -5.59 12.31
C LEU A 168 -9.87 -4.92 13.37
N ALA A 169 -10.30 -3.73 13.80
CA ALA A 169 -9.57 -2.94 14.80
C ALA A 169 -9.38 -3.68 16.14
N GLU A 170 -10.33 -4.55 16.51
CA GLU A 170 -10.24 -5.33 17.76
C GLU A 170 -9.23 -6.47 17.69
N GLU A 171 -9.11 -7.11 16.53
CA GLU A 171 -8.17 -8.20 16.26
C GLU A 171 -6.74 -7.65 16.30
N TRP A 172 -6.50 -6.53 15.58
CA TRP A 172 -5.21 -5.86 15.56
C TRP A 172 -4.75 -5.42 16.96
N ARG A 173 -5.63 -4.78 17.73
CA ARG A 173 -5.31 -4.35 19.11
C ARG A 173 -5.08 -5.51 20.07
N SER A 174 -5.68 -6.67 19.80
CA SER A 174 -5.50 -7.85 20.64
C SER A 174 -4.17 -8.54 20.38
N ALA A 175 -3.67 -8.51 19.14
CA ALA A 175 -2.34 -8.96 18.78
C ALA A 175 -1.24 -8.09 19.42
N GLU A 176 -1.36 -6.76 19.33
CA GLU A 176 -0.40 -5.81 19.91
C GLU A 176 -0.27 -5.91 21.45
N ARG A 177 -1.27 -6.46 22.15
CA ARG A 177 -1.21 -6.67 23.61
C ARG A 177 -0.55 -7.98 24.02
N GLN A 178 -0.23 -8.86 23.08
CA GLN A 178 0.37 -10.17 23.33
C GLN A 178 1.88 -10.21 23.04
N GLU A 179 2.44 -9.12 22.51
CA GLU A 179 3.88 -8.89 22.30
C GLU A 179 4.47 -8.01 23.42
#